data_AF-A0A6N3HST6-F1
#
_entry.id   AF-A0A6N3HST6-F1
#
_cell.length_a   1.000
_cell.length_b   1.000
_cell.length_c   1.000
_cell.angle_alpha   90.00
_cell.angle_beta   90.00
_cell.angle_gamma   90.00
#
_symmetry.space_group_name_H-M   'P 1'
#
loop_
_entity.id
_entity.type
_entity.pdbx_description
1 polymer ?
#
loop_
_entity_poly.entity_id
_entity_poly.type
_entity_poly.pdbx_seq_one_letter_code
_entity_poly.pdbx_strand_id
1 'polypeptide(L)'
;MQTTRVMGEGYEPYVEQLGDKLIYSLPVESGFVSFYFEFDIRQTDLDVLLSDHYRRAVMEVTAHTLLQHSTLKGHKRFTQNDFDNLIATTLHASQEHLSAFISQINREHNISIEHYVNDIVNRRITKG
;
A
#
# COMPACT_ATOMS: atom_id res chain seq x y z
N MET A 1 -1.57 -6.63 -25.14
CA MET A 1 -2.50 -7.16 -24.13
C MET A 1 -3.14 -5.97 -23.44
N GLN A 2 -4.45 -5.97 -23.26
CA GLN A 2 -5.17 -4.85 -22.67
C GLN A 2 -5.12 -4.97 -21.14
N THR A 3 -4.64 -3.94 -20.46
CA THR A 3 -4.75 -3.83 -19.01
C THR A 3 -6.10 -3.23 -18.65
N THR A 4 -6.71 -3.73 -17.57
CA THR A 4 -7.95 -3.17 -17.04
C THR A 4 -7.71 -2.72 -15.61
N ARG A 5 -8.01 -1.47 -15.28
CA ARG A 5 -7.93 -0.98 -13.90
C ARG A 5 -9.13 -1.51 -13.12
N VAL A 6 -8.85 -2.21 -12.02
CA VAL A 6 -9.86 -2.88 -11.18
C VAL A 6 -9.95 -2.26 -9.78
N MET A 7 -8.99 -1.41 -9.41
CA MET A 7 -9.02 -0.61 -8.19
C MET A 7 -8.22 0.68 -8.40
N GLY A 8 -8.69 1.78 -7.80
CA GLY A 8 -7.93 3.02 -7.67
C GLY A 8 -8.17 4.03 -8.79
N GLU A 9 -8.15 5.32 -8.46
CA GLU A 9 -8.34 6.40 -9.43
C GLU A 9 -7.29 7.52 -9.27
N GLY A 10 -6.87 8.11 -10.40
CA GLY A 10 -5.92 9.22 -10.38
C GLY A 10 -4.57 8.83 -9.77
N TYR A 11 -4.08 9.63 -8.82
CA TYR A 11 -2.76 9.50 -8.20
C TYR A 11 -2.84 8.87 -6.79
N GLU A 12 -3.49 7.72 -6.70
CA GLU A 12 -3.51 6.85 -5.52
C GLU A 12 -3.02 5.45 -5.93
N PRO A 13 -2.64 4.55 -5.00
CA PRO A 13 -2.36 3.18 -5.37
C PRO A 13 -3.53 2.53 -6.09
N TYR A 14 -3.21 1.80 -7.16
CA TYR A 14 -4.19 1.16 -8.02
C TYR A 14 -3.82 -0.29 -8.30
N VAL A 15 -4.81 -1.06 -8.74
CA VAL A 15 -4.61 -2.44 -9.20
C VAL A 15 -5.05 -2.54 -10.64
N GLU A 16 -4.18 -3.12 -11.47
CA GLU A 16 -4.47 -3.45 -12.86
C GLU A 16 -4.46 -4.96 -13.07
N GLN A 17 -5.39 -5.43 -13.90
CA GLN A 17 -5.45 -6.80 -14.35
C GLN A 17 -4.79 -6.93 -15.72
N LEU A 18 -3.82 -7.84 -15.82
CA LEU A 18 -3.12 -8.22 -17.05
C LEU A 18 -3.27 -9.74 -17.26
N GLY A 19 -4.28 -10.12 -18.04
CA GLY A 19 -4.66 -11.54 -18.17
C GLY A 19 -5.09 -12.09 -16.81
N ASP A 20 -4.41 -13.14 -16.34
CA ASP A 20 -4.68 -13.78 -15.05
C ASP A 20 -3.89 -13.17 -13.88
N LYS A 21 -3.07 -12.13 -14.15
CA LYS A 21 -2.28 -11.44 -13.13
C LYS A 21 -2.96 -10.18 -12.64
N LEU A 22 -2.83 -9.91 -11.35
CA LEU A 22 -3.16 -8.63 -10.73
C LEU A 22 -1.88 -7.96 -10.27
N ILE A 23 -1.72 -6.70 -10.64
CA ILE A 23 -0.53 -5.90 -10.34
C ILE A 23 -0.97 -4.72 -9.48
N TYR A 24 -0.52 -4.70 -8.22
CA TYR A 24 -0.62 -3.53 -7.36
C TYR A 24 0.47 -2.54 -7.73
N SER A 25 0.07 -1.29 -7.94
CA SER A 25 0.96 -0.21 -8.33
C SER A 25 0.88 0.95 -7.37
N LEU A 26 2.02 1.51 -7.00
CA LEU A 26 2.11 2.67 -6.13
C LEU A 26 3.08 3.71 -6.72
N PRO A 27 2.56 4.89 -7.13
CA PRO A 27 3.42 6.04 -7.37
C PRO A 27 3.95 6.56 -6.02
N VAL A 28 5.26 6.79 -5.95
CA VAL A 28 5.95 7.30 -4.75
C VAL A 28 6.76 8.53 -5.15
N GLU A 29 6.42 9.68 -4.61
CA GLU A 29 7.19 10.90 -4.83
C GLU A 29 8.23 11.08 -3.74
N SER A 30 9.50 11.15 -4.14
CA SER A 30 10.50 11.90 -3.39
C SER A 30 10.55 13.28 -4.03
N GLY A 31 10.64 14.38 -3.28
CA GLY A 31 10.57 15.76 -3.82
C GLY A 31 11.59 16.14 -4.92
N PHE A 32 12.39 15.18 -5.40
CA PHE A 32 13.34 15.29 -6.51
C PHE A 32 13.10 14.27 -7.63
N VAL A 33 12.44 13.13 -7.37
CA VAL A 33 12.21 12.03 -8.32
C VAL A 33 10.93 11.26 -7.98
N SER A 34 10.07 11.04 -8.97
CA SER A 34 8.93 10.13 -8.88
C SER A 34 9.37 8.70 -9.18
N PHE A 35 9.11 7.80 -8.25
CA PHE A 35 9.27 6.36 -8.39
C PHE A 35 7.91 5.71 -8.63
N TYR A 36 7.93 4.59 -9.32
CA TYR A 36 6.74 3.82 -9.60
C TYR A 36 7.04 2.36 -9.33
N PHE A 37 6.31 1.78 -8.37
CA PHE A 37 6.53 0.43 -7.89
C PHE A 37 5.35 -0.46 -8.27
N GLU A 38 5.67 -1.67 -8.70
CA GLU A 38 4.70 -2.69 -9.12
C GLU A 38 4.99 -3.99 -8.41
N PHE A 39 3.94 -4.65 -7.92
CA PHE A 39 4.02 -5.93 -7.23
C PHE A 39 2.85 -6.82 -7.65
N ASP A 40 3.12 -8.10 -7.83
CA ASP A 40 2.07 -9.09 -8.08
C ASP A 40 1.23 -9.24 -6.79
N ILE A 41 -0.10 -9.30 -6.94
CA ILE A 41 -1.04 -9.61 -5.85
C ILE A 41 -2.01 -10.71 -6.24
N ARG A 42 -2.72 -11.29 -5.26
CA ARG A 42 -3.74 -12.30 -5.48
C ARG A 42 -5.13 -11.68 -5.44
N GLN A 43 -6.10 -12.40 -6.00
CA GLN A 43 -7.52 -11.98 -5.96
C GLN A 43 -8.01 -11.75 -4.53
N THR A 44 -7.62 -12.59 -3.58
CA THR A 44 -7.98 -12.45 -2.16
C THR A 44 -7.45 -11.15 -1.55
N ASP A 45 -6.32 -10.64 -2.04
CA ASP A 45 -5.74 -9.39 -1.57
C ASP A 45 -6.55 -8.20 -2.13
N LEU A 46 -6.92 -8.28 -3.41
CA LEU A 46 -7.81 -7.30 -4.07
C LEU A 46 -9.18 -7.24 -3.39
N ASP A 47 -9.77 -8.37 -3.03
CA ASP A 47 -11.08 -8.43 -2.37
C ASP A 47 -11.08 -7.67 -1.03
N VAL A 48 -9.99 -7.78 -0.25
CA VAL A 48 -9.82 -7.00 0.99
C VAL A 48 -9.62 -5.52 0.69
N LEU A 49 -8.79 -5.18 -0.30
CA LEU A 49 -8.56 -3.77 -0.68
C LEU A 49 -9.85 -3.06 -1.11
N LEU A 50 -10.76 -3.76 -1.78
CA LEU A 50 -12.05 -3.22 -2.21
C LEU A 50 -13.07 -3.13 -1.06
N SER A 51 -13.05 -4.09 -0.14
CA SER A 51 -14.06 -4.21 0.92
C SER A 51 -13.71 -3.49 2.22
N ASP A 52 -12.43 -3.29 2.53
CA ASP A 52 -11.94 -2.70 3.77
C ASP A 52 -11.10 -1.43 3.50
N HIS A 53 -11.75 -0.28 3.57
CA HIS A 53 -11.11 1.02 3.35
C HIS A 53 -10.01 1.34 4.36
N TYR A 54 -10.15 0.87 5.61
CA TYR A 54 -9.16 1.10 6.65
C TYR A 54 -7.89 0.32 6.33
N ARG A 55 -7.99 -0.99 6.05
CA ARG A 55 -6.85 -1.81 5.66
C ARG A 55 -6.20 -1.33 4.37
N ARG A 56 -7.00 -0.92 3.37
CA ARG A 56 -6.48 -0.31 2.14
C ARG A 56 -5.66 0.95 2.43
N ALA A 57 -6.15 1.82 3.32
CA ALA A 57 -5.44 3.04 3.69
C ALA A 57 -4.16 2.74 4.49
N VAL A 58 -4.21 1.80 5.44
CA VAL A 58 -3.00 1.37 6.18
C VAL A 58 -1.97 0.80 5.22
N MET A 59 -2.37 -0.05 4.28
CA MET A 59 -1.49 -0.61 3.25
C MET A 59 -0.82 0.49 2.42
N GLU A 60 -1.60 1.48 1.96
CA GLU A 60 -1.09 2.61 1.18
C GLU A 60 -0.01 3.41 1.94
N VAL A 61 -0.31 3.83 3.17
CA VAL A 61 0.60 4.68 3.96
C VAL A 61 1.88 3.91 4.33
N THR A 62 1.72 2.65 4.75
CA THR A 62 2.87 1.80 5.14
C THR A 62 3.74 1.45 3.93
N ALA A 63 3.14 1.04 2.81
CA ALA A 63 3.86 0.76 1.56
C ALA A 63 4.62 2.00 1.09
N HIS A 64 3.97 3.16 1.06
CA HIS A 64 4.62 4.42 0.65
C HIS A 64 5.84 4.73 1.53
N THR A 65 5.68 4.62 2.85
CA THR A 65 6.76 4.88 3.82
C THR A 65 7.96 3.96 3.58
N LEU A 66 7.71 2.65 3.48
CA LEU A 66 8.78 1.66 3.30
C LEU A 66 9.47 1.78 1.94
N LEU A 67 8.68 1.97 0.88
CA LEU A 67 9.21 2.12 -0.48
C LEU A 67 10.03 3.38 -0.63
N GLN A 68 9.56 4.51 -0.11
CA GLN A 68 10.31 5.77 -0.12
C GLN A 68 11.65 5.61 0.60
N HIS A 69 11.68 5.01 1.79
CA HIS A 69 12.92 4.72 2.51
C HIS A 69 13.86 3.80 1.72
N SER A 70 13.34 2.81 0.99
CA SER A 70 14.16 1.91 0.18
C SER A 70 14.89 2.59 -0.98
N THR A 71 14.45 3.78 -1.40
CA THR A 71 15.09 4.57 -2.46
C THR A 71 16.31 5.37 -1.97
N LEU A 72 16.49 5.50 -0.66
CA LEU A 72 17.59 6.25 -0.08
C LEU A 72 18.91 5.49 -0.23
N LYS A 73 19.99 6.21 -0.59
CA LYS A 73 21.31 5.61 -0.81
C LYS A 73 21.76 4.81 0.42
N GLY A 74 22.20 3.56 0.18
CA GLY A 74 22.67 2.66 1.23
C GLY A 74 21.58 1.82 1.91
N HIS A 75 20.31 2.03 1.58
CA HIS A 75 19.21 1.19 2.07
C HIS A 75 19.02 -0.06 1.22
N LYS A 76 18.48 -1.11 1.84
CA LYS A 76 18.12 -2.35 1.15
C LYS A 76 16.97 -2.07 0.17
N ARG A 77 17.08 -2.63 -1.04
CA ARG A 77 15.98 -2.62 -2.02
C ARG A 77 14.75 -3.35 -1.46
N PHE A 78 13.58 -2.75 -1.64
CA PHE A 78 12.30 -3.39 -1.34
C PHE A 78 11.95 -4.43 -2.42
N THR A 79 11.64 -5.65 -2.01
CA THR A 79 11.40 -6.80 -2.91
C THR A 79 9.95 -7.26 -2.87
N GLN A 80 9.55 -8.12 -3.82
CA GLN A 80 8.23 -8.78 -3.78
C GLN A 80 7.99 -9.51 -2.46
N ASN A 81 9.00 -10.19 -1.91
CA ASN A 81 8.85 -10.89 -0.62
C ASN A 81 8.63 -9.92 0.54
N ASP A 82 9.25 -8.73 0.52
CA ASP A 82 8.98 -7.70 1.53
C ASP A 82 7.54 -7.18 1.38
N PHE A 83 7.05 -7.06 0.14
CA PHE A 83 5.67 -6.67 -0.16
C PHE A 83 4.64 -7.74 0.25
N ASP A 84 4.92 -9.02 0.02
CA ASP A 84 4.05 -10.13 0.40
C ASP A 84 3.87 -10.18 1.92
N ASN A 85 4.95 -9.95 2.68
CA ASN A 85 4.90 -9.83 4.14
C ASN A 85 4.08 -8.62 4.60
N LEU A 86 4.20 -7.50 3.87
CA LEU A 86 3.39 -6.32 4.12
C LEU A 86 1.90 -6.64 3.91
N ILE A 87 1.52 -7.26 2.79
CA ILE A 87 0.14 -7.69 2.51
C ILE A 87 -0.39 -8.62 3.60
N ALA A 88 0.39 -9.63 3.97
CA ALA A 88 -0.01 -10.60 4.98
C ALA A 88 -0.36 -9.89 6.31
N THR A 89 0.41 -8.86 6.66
CA THR A 89 0.23 -8.10 7.91
C THR A 89 -0.91 -7.08 7.79
N THR A 90 -0.95 -6.28 6.72
CA THR A 90 -1.90 -5.16 6.58
C THR A 90 -3.30 -5.62 6.19
N LEU A 91 -3.39 -6.57 5.26
CA LEU A 91 -4.67 -7.00 4.69
C LEU A 91 -5.27 -8.20 5.43
N HIS A 92 -4.43 -9.13 5.92
CA HIS A 92 -4.93 -10.45 6.37
C HIS A 92 -4.73 -10.76 7.84
N ALA A 93 -3.82 -10.08 8.54
CA ALA A 93 -3.59 -10.35 9.96
C ALA A 93 -4.75 -9.87 10.85
N SER A 94 -4.81 -10.41 12.07
CA SER A 94 -5.78 -9.93 13.07
C SER A 94 -5.56 -8.45 13.40
N GLN A 95 -6.59 -7.80 13.92
CA GLN A 95 -6.53 -6.39 14.29
C GLN A 95 -5.41 -6.10 15.31
N GLU A 96 -5.18 -7.00 16.26
CA GLU A 96 -4.10 -6.89 17.25
C GLU A 96 -2.72 -6.86 16.58
N HIS A 97 -2.44 -7.80 15.67
CA HIS A 97 -1.18 -7.84 14.94
C HIS A 97 -1.01 -6.61 14.04
N LEU A 98 -2.09 -6.16 13.38
CA LEU A 98 -2.07 -4.95 12.57
C LEU A 98 -1.74 -3.72 13.42
N SER A 99 -2.37 -3.55 14.58
CA SER A 99 -2.11 -2.43 15.49
C SER A 99 -0.68 -2.45 16.06
N ALA A 100 -0.14 -3.63 16.37
CA ALA A 100 1.26 -3.78 16.77
C ALA A 100 2.23 -3.39 15.65
N PHE A 101 1.95 -3.82 14.41
CA PHE A 101 2.73 -3.46 13.24
C PHE A 101 2.73 -1.96 12.96
N ILE A 102 1.55 -1.32 13.01
CA ILE A 102 1.42 0.14 12.86
C ILE A 102 2.27 0.87 13.91
N SER A 103 2.19 0.44 15.17
CA SER A 103 2.98 1.02 16.26
C SER A 103 4.48 0.88 16.02
N GLN A 104 4.92 -0.25 15.47
CA GLN A 104 6.31 -0.48 15.09
C GLN A 104 6.76 0.49 14.00
N ILE A 105 6.02 0.61 12.89
CA ILE A 105 6.37 1.51 11.78
C ILE A 105 6.39 2.97 12.23
N ASN A 106 5.40 3.40 13.02
CA ASN A 106 5.35 4.75 13.59
C ASN A 106 6.63 5.09 14.35
N ARG A 107 7.14 4.16 15.17
CA ARG A 107 8.37 4.33 15.94
C ARG A 107 9.63 4.30 15.08
N GLU A 108 9.73 3.35 14.15
CA GLU A 108 10.93 3.16 13.32
C GLU A 108 11.12 4.28 12.29
N HIS A 109 10.03 4.83 11.77
CA HIS A 109 10.04 5.85 10.73
C HIS A 109 9.63 7.25 11.22
N ASN A 110 9.36 7.41 12.53
CA ASN A 110 8.91 8.66 13.14
C ASN A 110 7.73 9.31 12.38
N ILE A 111 6.69 8.51 12.15
CA ILE A 111 5.48 8.87 11.40
C ILE A 111 4.23 8.59 12.26
N SER A 112 3.10 9.20 11.93
CA SER A 112 1.78 8.83 12.46
C SER A 112 0.90 8.27 11.35
N ILE A 113 0.92 6.95 11.16
CA ILE A 113 0.11 6.25 10.17
C ILE A 113 -1.38 6.54 10.39
N GLU A 114 -1.86 6.52 11.63
CA GLU A 114 -3.28 6.71 11.93
C GLU A 114 -3.80 8.07 11.44
N HIS A 115 -2.99 9.12 11.53
CA HIS A 115 -3.34 10.44 11.03
C HIS A 115 -3.62 10.41 9.51
N TYR A 116 -2.68 9.87 8.72
CA TYR A 116 -2.84 9.77 7.28
C TYR A 116 -3.95 8.81 6.86
N VAL A 117 -4.09 7.69 7.57
CA VAL A 117 -5.15 6.70 7.32
C VAL A 117 -6.52 7.33 7.50
N ASN A 118 -6.75 8.08 8.56
CA ASN A 118 -8.02 8.76 8.79
C ASN A 118 -8.34 9.75 7.66
N ASP A 119 -7.36 10.51 7.19
CA ASP A 119 -7.54 11.45 6.07
C ASP A 119 -7.87 10.73 4.75
N ILE A 120 -7.22 9.60 4.47
CA ILE A 120 -7.52 8.77 3.28
C ILE A 120 -8.92 8.18 3.37
N VAL A 121 -9.28 7.57 4.51
CA VAL A 121 -10.58 6.93 4.71
C VAL A 121 -11.71 7.96 4.60
N ASN A 122 -11.56 9.12 5.24
CA ASN A 122 -12.54 10.20 5.14
C ASN A 122 -12.75 10.66 3.70
N ARG A 123 -11.67 10.81 2.91
CA ARG A 123 -11.77 11.16 1.48
C ARG A 123 -12.47 10.09 0.65
N ARG A 124 -12.33 8.81 0.98
CA ARG A 124 -13.00 7.70 0.25
C ARG A 124 -14.48 7.63 0.59
N ILE A 125 -14.83 7.76 1.87
CA ILE A 125 -16.23 7.75 2.32
C ILE A 125 -17.01 8.96 1.79
N THR A 126 -16.37 10.12 1.70
CA THR A 126 -17.03 11.36 1.22
C THR A 126 -17.14 11.46 -0.30
N LYS A 127 -16.43 10.61 -1.04
CA LYS A 127 -16.48 10.54 -2.51
C LYS A 127 -17.36 9.39 -3.04
N GLY A 128 -17.83 8.50 -2.17
CA GLY A 128 -18.82 7.46 -2.49
C GLY A 128 -20.25 7.96 -2.38
#